data_AF-A0A5C1AIK7-F1
#
_entry.id   AF-A0A5C1AIK7-F1
#
_cell.length_a   1.000
_cell.length_b   1.000
_cell.length_c   1.000
_cell.angle_alpha   90.00
_cell.angle_beta   90.00
_cell.angle_gamma   90.00
#
_symmetry.space_group_name_H-M   'P 1'
#
loop_
_entity.id
_entity.type
_entity.pdbx_description
1 polymer ?
#
loop_
_entity_poly.entity_id
_entity_poly.type
_entity_poly.pdbx_seq_one_letter_code
_entity_poly.pdbx_strand_id
1 'polypeptide(L)'
;MHFEGTFSNARSAARIEFLGTEATIYLDRGRLELIPEKNKKVEPLQEILGSGPPGADFYDKPDGELLHLQNWLDCIKTRKTPTAPAEAGVSGASAAHLANQALRTGQTAEWKG
;
A
#
# COMPACT_ATOMS: atom_id res chain seq x y z
N MET A 1 -1.36 -5.33 15.77
CA MET A 1 -1.03 -5.45 14.35
C MET A 1 0.40 -5.00 14.19
N HIS A 2 1.30 -5.88 13.74
CA HIS A 2 2.67 -5.51 13.40
C HIS A 2 2.68 -5.22 11.90
N PHE A 3 3.23 -4.07 11.51
CA PHE A 3 3.35 -3.64 10.12
C PHE A 3 4.83 -3.64 9.77
N GLU A 4 5.19 -4.37 8.72
CA GLU A 4 6.52 -4.30 8.12
C GLU A 4 6.38 -3.71 6.72
N GLY A 5 6.53 -2.38 6.65
CA GLY A 5 6.82 -1.72 5.38
C GLY A 5 8.23 -2.10 4.98
N THR A 6 8.37 -2.97 3.98
CA THR A 6 9.67 -3.59 3.70
C THR A 6 10.65 -2.54 3.16
N PHE A 7 11.88 -2.59 3.63
CA PHE A 7 12.99 -1.87 3.02
C PHE A 7 13.07 -2.25 1.54
N SER A 8 12.78 -1.30 0.65
CA SER A 8 12.78 -1.56 -0.80
C SER A 8 14.20 -1.86 -1.26
N ASN A 9 14.46 -3.12 -1.55
CA ASN A 9 15.73 -3.61 -2.08
C ASN A 9 15.47 -4.76 -3.06
N ALA A 10 16.52 -5.29 -3.68
CA ALA A 10 16.41 -6.38 -4.65
C ALA A 10 15.82 -7.69 -4.08
N ARG A 11 15.86 -7.89 -2.75
CA ARG A 11 15.32 -9.09 -2.08
C ARG A 11 13.82 -8.95 -1.77
N SER A 12 13.41 -7.79 -1.29
CA SER A 12 12.05 -7.55 -0.77
C SER A 12 11.13 -6.88 -1.79
N ALA A 13 11.71 -6.21 -2.79
CA ALA A 13 11.00 -5.50 -3.85
C ALA A 13 9.94 -4.51 -3.30
N ALA A 14 8.88 -4.22 -4.06
CA ALA A 14 7.85 -3.25 -3.69
C ALA A 14 6.60 -3.95 -3.08
N ARG A 15 6.77 -4.58 -1.92
CA ARG A 15 5.69 -5.30 -1.22
C ARG A 15 5.30 -4.65 0.11
N ILE A 16 4.13 -5.02 0.60
CA ILE A 16 3.61 -4.65 1.91
C ILE A 16 3.10 -5.93 2.58
N GLU A 17 3.48 -6.13 3.85
CA GLU A 17 3.01 -7.26 4.65
C GLU A 17 2.34 -6.76 5.94
N PHE A 18 1.12 -7.22 6.18
CA PHE A 18 0.40 -7.01 7.44
C PHE A 18 0.42 -8.30 8.25
N LEU A 19 1.08 -8.25 9.42
CA LEU A 19 1.21 -9.39 10.31
C LEU A 19 0.11 -9.33 11.37
N GLY A 20 -0.93 -10.11 11.14
CA GLY A 20 -2.08 -10.26 12.02
C GLY A 20 -1.91 -11.40 13.03
N THR A 21 -2.82 -11.47 13.99
CA THR A 21 -2.86 -12.58 14.96
C THR A 21 -3.49 -13.85 14.41
N GLU A 22 -4.13 -13.77 13.24
CA GLU A 22 -4.85 -14.87 12.61
C GLU A 22 -4.37 -15.20 11.20
N ALA A 23 -3.81 -14.22 10.51
CA ALA A 23 -3.26 -14.38 9.18
C ALA A 23 -2.24 -13.28 8.90
N THR A 24 -1.38 -13.54 7.93
CA THR A 24 -0.54 -12.55 7.27
C THR A 24 -1.18 -12.18 5.93
N ILE A 25 -1.28 -10.88 5.66
CA ILE A 25 -1.69 -10.37 4.34
C ILE A 25 -0.45 -9.86 3.63
N TYR A 26 -0.14 -10.45 2.48
CA TYR A 26 0.87 -9.99 1.55
C TYR A 26 0.19 -9.22 0.41
N LEU A 27 0.72 -8.06 0.07
CA LEU A 27 0.25 -7.21 -1.01
C LEU A 27 1.44 -6.69 -1.83
N ASP A 28 1.36 -6.81 -3.15
CA ASP A 28 2.21 -6.07 -4.08
C ASP A 28 1.37 -5.50 -5.25
N ARG A 29 2.01 -4.95 -6.28
CA ARG A 29 1.32 -4.35 -7.42
C ARG A 29 0.44 -5.32 -8.23
N GLY A 30 0.72 -6.63 -8.19
CA GLY A 30 0.03 -7.65 -8.97
C GLY A 30 -0.42 -8.86 -8.17
N ARG A 31 -0.35 -8.84 -6.84
CA ARG A 31 -0.62 -9.99 -5.98
C ARG A 31 -1.22 -9.57 -4.64
N LEU A 32 -2.29 -10.26 -4.27
CA LEU A 32 -2.86 -10.28 -2.94
C LEU A 32 -2.86 -11.73 -2.44
N GLU A 33 -2.22 -11.96 -1.30
CA GLU A 33 -2.24 -13.26 -0.62
C GLU A 33 -2.63 -13.10 0.84
N LEU A 34 -3.50 -13.98 1.32
CA LEU A 34 -3.81 -14.15 2.74
C LEU A 34 -3.34 -15.52 3.17
N ILE A 35 -2.42 -15.54 4.13
CA ILE A 35 -1.77 -16.74 4.65
C ILE A 35 -2.24 -16.94 6.10
N PRO A 36 -3.09 -17.94 6.39
CA PRO A 36 -3.58 -18.19 7.74
C PRO A 36 -2.45 -18.63 8.70
N GLU A 37 -2.50 -18.14 9.94
CA GLU A 37 -1.62 -18.61 11.01
C GLU A 37 -1.99 -20.04 11.42
N LYS A 38 -1.02 -20.74 12.02
CA LYS A 38 -1.21 -22.13 12.45
C LYS A 38 -2.43 -22.27 13.37
N ASN A 39 -3.28 -23.27 13.09
CA ASN A 39 -4.50 -23.59 13.84
C ASN A 39 -5.58 -22.48 13.83
N LYS A 40 -5.56 -21.58 12.86
CA LYS A 40 -6.62 -20.59 12.66
C LYS A 40 -7.58 -21.01 11.57
N LYS A 41 -8.84 -20.57 11.69
CA LYS A 41 -9.94 -20.87 10.76
C LYS A 41 -10.19 -19.70 9.83
N VAL A 42 -9.13 -19.25 9.16
CA VAL A 42 -9.21 -18.24 8.10
C VAL A 42 -8.95 -18.97 6.80
N GLU A 43 -9.80 -18.74 5.81
CA GLU A 43 -9.61 -19.33 4.48
C GLU A 43 -8.45 -18.59 3.78
N PRO A 44 -7.48 -19.32 3.19
CA PRO A 44 -6.44 -18.70 2.40
C PRO A 44 -7.03 -18.02 1.17
N LEU A 45 -6.46 -16.89 0.78
CA LEU A 45 -6.81 -16.15 -0.44
C LEU A 45 -5.55 -15.97 -1.27
N GLN A 46 -5.67 -16.15 -2.59
CA GLN A 46 -4.62 -15.84 -3.53
C GLN A 46 -5.23 -15.25 -4.80
N GLU A 47 -4.91 -13.99 -5.08
CA GLU A 47 -5.25 -13.30 -6.31
C GLU A 47 -3.96 -12.80 -6.95
N ILE A 48 -3.57 -13.39 -8.08
CA ILE A 48 -2.36 -13.01 -8.81
C ILE A 48 -2.78 -12.53 -10.20
N LEU A 49 -2.62 -11.23 -10.42
CA LEU A 49 -2.76 -10.58 -11.71
C LEU A 49 -1.40 -10.45 -12.41
N GLY A 50 -0.32 -10.34 -11.62
CA GLY A 50 1.05 -10.19 -12.10
C GLY A 50 1.63 -11.44 -12.78
N SER A 51 2.44 -11.22 -13.82
CA SER A 51 3.21 -12.28 -14.50
C SER A 51 4.64 -12.44 -13.96
N GLY A 52 5.11 -11.49 -13.15
CA GLY A 52 6.45 -11.47 -12.55
C GLY A 52 6.55 -12.19 -11.20
N PRO A 53 7.78 -12.24 -10.61
CA PRO A 53 7.97 -12.72 -9.25
C PRO A 53 7.27 -11.82 -8.22
N PRO A 54 7.05 -12.29 -6.98
CA PRO A 54 6.47 -11.46 -5.91
C PRO A 54 7.22 -10.13 -5.74
N GLY A 55 6.48 -9.04 -5.65
CA GLY A 55 6.98 -7.67 -5.51
C GLY A 55 7.47 -7.03 -6.82
N ALA A 56 7.37 -7.72 -7.95
CA ALA A 56 7.67 -7.16 -9.25
C ALA A 56 6.66 -6.08 -9.65
N ASP A 57 7.12 -5.14 -10.48
CA ASP A 57 6.22 -4.18 -11.10
C ASP A 57 5.24 -4.87 -12.04
N PHE A 58 3.99 -4.43 -11.99
CA PHE A 58 2.88 -4.95 -12.79
C PHE A 58 1.94 -3.80 -13.15
N TYR A 59 1.64 -3.67 -14.44
CA TYR A 59 0.84 -2.56 -14.98
C TYR A 59 -0.19 -3.01 -16.03
N ASP A 60 -0.36 -4.32 -16.23
CA ASP A 60 -1.17 -4.80 -17.36
C ASP A 60 -2.66 -4.56 -17.12
N LYS A 61 -3.20 -5.06 -16.00
CA LYS A 61 -4.64 -4.93 -15.68
C LYS A 61 -4.91 -4.92 -14.18
N PRO A 62 -5.89 -4.13 -13.71
CA PRO A 62 -6.61 -3.12 -14.49
C PRO A 62 -5.72 -1.90 -14.79
N ASP A 63 -6.08 -1.14 -15.82
CA ASP A 63 -5.42 0.14 -16.13
C ASP A 63 -5.72 1.13 -14.99
N GLY A 64 -4.76 1.26 -14.07
CA GLY A 64 -4.90 2.10 -12.89
C GLY A 64 -5.05 3.58 -13.24
N GLU A 65 -4.36 4.06 -14.27
CA GLU A 65 -4.44 5.46 -14.70
C GLU A 65 -5.85 5.78 -15.21
N LEU A 66 -6.38 4.94 -16.09
CA LEU A 66 -7.74 5.09 -16.60
C LEU A 66 -8.77 5.06 -15.46
N LEU A 67 -8.64 4.12 -14.52
CA LEU A 67 -9.54 4.04 -13.35
C LEU A 67 -9.48 5.30 -12.47
N HIS A 68 -8.28 5.84 -12.23
CA HIS A 68 -8.12 7.08 -11.47
C HIS A 68 -8.72 8.29 -12.17
N LEU A 69 -8.50 8.44 -13.48
CA LEU A 69 -9.08 9.54 -14.26
C LEU A 69 -10.61 9.43 -14.36
N GLN A 70 -11.14 8.22 -14.52
CA GLN A 70 -12.58 7.98 -14.50
C GLN A 70 -13.20 8.38 -13.16
N ASN A 71 -12.60 7.96 -12.04
CA ASN A 71 -13.02 8.37 -10.70
C ASN A 71 -13.04 9.91 -10.56
N TRP A 72 -11.99 10.59 -11.03
CA TRP A 72 -11.91 12.04 -10.98
C TRP A 72 -13.04 12.73 -11.77
N LEU A 73 -13.30 12.30 -13.00
CA LEU A 73 -14.37 12.84 -13.83
C LEU A 73 -15.76 12.58 -13.22
N ASP A 74 -15.98 11.40 -12.64
CA ASP A 74 -17.24 11.07 -12.00
C ASP A 74 -17.45 11.89 -10.73
N CYS A 75 -16.41 12.13 -9.94
CA CYS A 75 -16.45 13.01 -8.78
C CYS A 75 -16.75 14.47 -9.18
N ILE A 76 -16.22 14.97 -10.30
CA ILE A 76 -16.58 16.30 -10.82
C ILE A 76 -18.08 16.37 -11.14
N LYS A 77 -18.60 15.37 -11.87
CA LYS A 77 -20.02 15.32 -12.28
C LYS A 77 -20.96 15.21 -11.08
N THR A 78 -20.64 14.31 -10.16
CA THR A 78 -21.50 13.95 -9.02
C THR A 78 -21.28 14.84 -7.80
N ARG A 79 -20.22 15.66 -7.80
CA ARG A 79 -19.75 16.44 -6.64
C ARG A 79 -19.40 15.58 -5.42
N LYS A 80 -19.07 14.30 -5.64
CA LYS A 80 -18.55 13.41 -4.58
C LYS A 80 -17.06 13.66 -4.35
N THR A 81 -16.59 13.38 -3.15
CA THR A 81 -15.16 13.37 -2.81
C THR A 81 -14.41 12.32 -3.65
N PRO A 82 -13.27 12.65 -4.29
CA PRO A 82 -12.43 11.68 -4.98
C PRO A 82 -11.91 10.58 -4.04
N THR A 83 -11.59 9.41 -4.60
CA THR A 83 -10.93 8.33 -3.85
C THR A 83 -9.54 8.74 -3.38
N ALA A 84 -8.87 9.62 -4.11
CA ALA A 84 -7.58 10.23 -3.74
C ALA A 84 -7.74 11.76 -3.60
N PRO A 85 -8.29 12.26 -2.48
CA PRO A 85 -8.43 13.69 -2.24
C PRO A 85 -7.08 14.36 -1.97
N ALA A 86 -6.97 15.66 -2.22
CA ALA A 86 -5.71 16.41 -2.10
C ALA A 86 -5.17 16.38 -0.66
N GLU A 87 -6.04 16.44 0.33
CA GLU A 87 -5.72 16.39 1.76
C GLU A 87 -5.02 15.09 2.13
N ALA A 88 -5.40 13.96 1.52
CA ALA A 88 -4.69 12.69 1.69
C ALA A 88 -3.28 12.75 1.11
N GLY A 89 -3.08 13.47 0.00
CA GLY A 89 -1.76 13.75 -0.57
C GLY A 89 -0.88 14.62 0.35
N VAL A 90 -1.44 15.66 0.96
CA VAL A 90 -0.75 16.49 1.95
C VAL A 90 -0.33 15.67 3.17
N SER A 91 -1.25 14.86 3.70
CA SER A 91 -0.96 13.93 4.80
C SER A 91 0.12 12.91 4.42
N GLY A 92 0.07 12.35 3.20
CA GLY A 92 1.09 11.42 2.71
C GLY A 92 2.49 12.06 2.58
N ALA A 93 2.58 13.28 2.04
CA ALA A 93 3.84 14.00 1.91
C ALA A 93 4.50 14.30 3.26
N SER A 94 3.70 14.46 4.31
CA SER A 94 4.21 14.74 5.65
C SER A 94 5.15 13.68 6.21
N ALA A 95 4.90 12.40 5.88
CA ALA A 95 5.76 11.30 6.32
C ALA A 95 7.19 11.46 5.78
N ALA A 96 7.34 11.87 4.53
CA ALA A 96 8.64 12.15 3.93
C ALA A 96 9.34 13.35 4.61
N HIS A 97 8.58 14.39 4.97
CA HIS A 97 9.13 15.53 5.70
C HIS A 97 9.61 15.14 7.11
N LEU A 98 8.83 14.35 7.85
CA LEU A 98 9.23 13.84 9.16
C LEU A 98 10.47 12.94 9.07
N ALA A 99 10.53 12.04 8.08
CA ALA A 99 11.71 11.19 7.86
C ALA A 99 12.97 12.03 7.58
N ASN A 100 12.86 13.06 6.74
CA ASN A 100 13.95 13.99 6.47
C ASN A 100 14.37 14.78 7.72
N GLN A 101 13.42 15.22 8.54
CA GLN A 101 13.70 15.88 9.80
C GLN A 101 14.49 14.97 10.74
N ALA A 102 13.99 13.74 10.96
CA ALA A 102 14.63 12.76 11.82
C ALA A 102 16.07 12.43 11.38
N LEU A 103 16.28 12.23 10.07
CA LEU A 103 17.60 11.97 9.52
C LEU A 103 18.57 13.12 9.76
N ARG A 104 18.12 14.37 9.58
CA ARG A 104 18.98 15.55 9.70
C ARG A 104 19.32 15.91 11.14
N THR A 105 18.39 15.67 12.07
CA THR A 105 18.58 16.01 13.49
C THR A 105 19.15 14.87 14.31
N GLY A 106 19.09 13.63 13.81
CA GLY A 106 19.41 12.43 14.59
C GLY A 106 18.40 12.16 15.72
N GLN A 107 17.20 12.74 15.64
CA GLN A 107 16.15 12.60 16.66
C GLN A 107 14.90 11.94 16.06
N THR A 108 14.02 11.43 16.91
CA THR A 108 12.69 10.97 16.48
C THR A 108 11.83 12.16 16.08
N ALA A 109 11.17 12.08 14.92
CA ALA A 109 10.15 13.03 14.49
C ALA A 109 8.75 12.51 14.87
N GLU A 110 7.93 13.36 15.47
CA GLU A 110 6.58 13.02 15.92
C GLU A 110 5.53 13.67 15.00
N TRP A 111 4.62 12.85 14.48
CA TRP A 111 3.46 13.34 13.75
C TRP A 111 2.41 13.86 14.74
N LYS A 112 1.97 15.12 14.58
CA LYS A 112 1.06 15.78 15.53
C LYS A 112 -0.42 15.79 15.15
N GLY A 113 -0.77 15.30 13.95
CA GLY A 113 -2.15 15.31 13.44
C GLY A 113 -2.59 16.68 12.95
#